data_AF-K9DZ25-F1
#
_entry.id   AF-K9DZ25-F1
#
_cell.length_a   1.000
_cell.length_b   1.000
_cell.length_c   1.000
_cell.angle_alpha   90.00
_cell.angle_beta   90.00
_cell.angle_gamma   90.00
#
_symmetry.space_group_name_H-M   'P 1'
#
loop_
_entity.id
_entity.type
_entity.pdbx_description
1 polymer ?
#
loop_
_entity_poly.entity_id
_entity_poly.type
_entity_poly.pdbx_seq_one_letter_code
_entity_poly.pdbx_strand_id
1 'polypeptide(L)'
;MKTNKLKYIALSGALMLLTAFAATSCDDVNDWTTDSSYNRLFSVPKMSVSANATDAELTWTTTPGTEYYIIEISLDSLYDDIAMGNSKGSIIYGENKSITKSPYTLEGLYSDSKYFIRMKAFSANTPESKWGYMSDFSFKTRTEQIFEKWTISHDKIMLYWPANSTADRIEITDTNGTVVKNITLTSTNLEDGTIVIDGLTPLTSYTATLYNKESKRGVVDFTTTAKVPDADYTAFLQASDSLNNDLFTTMAEAGYQTVNIALPAGSSYYNENNINIPDGMSVTFFGLPGEKQAIIGVKGIDIAGTHSFIKFENVEITGAGKKADGSNTTNDYLFNQSKAATVGSIEFSNSFIYGFKNTPVRLQGSDIKVIDLVKFENCTVYGADARTYSLIHIDAGSGKGKIENIEFSKTTVVYSGKCLVYSRNTDFTSLTLSDCTFSKLLGSGDYILDCDKNGNGPSQGVTITNCIFGSTLAEGKGIRANDKPVEVTNSYITNDMKITGNKINDLITYDGGEANLFKDPAQYDFTIIDNSFAGKTNCGDPKWYMK
;
A
#
# COMPACT_ATOMS: atom_id res chain seq x y z
N MET A 1 -102.98 -48.22 7.70
CA MET A 1 -102.21 -47.35 8.61
C MET A 1 -101.31 -48.20 9.53
N LYS A 2 -100.25 -48.85 9.00
CA LYS A 2 -99.33 -49.69 9.79
C LYS A 2 -97.84 -49.52 9.42
N THR A 3 -97.50 -48.50 8.63
CA THR A 3 -96.15 -48.36 8.04
C THR A 3 -95.33 -47.18 8.55
N ASN A 4 -95.91 -46.26 9.35
CA ASN A 4 -95.21 -45.07 9.83
C ASN A 4 -94.62 -45.17 11.26
N LYS A 5 -94.91 -46.24 12.02
CA LYS A 5 -94.31 -46.44 13.36
C LYS A 5 -92.97 -47.20 13.36
N LEU A 6 -92.63 -47.95 12.31
CA LEU A 6 -91.35 -48.68 12.24
C LEU A 6 -90.16 -47.77 11.86
N LYS A 7 -90.37 -46.69 11.09
CA LYS A 7 -89.27 -45.80 10.66
C LYS A 7 -88.66 -45.00 11.81
N TYR A 8 -89.45 -44.62 12.81
CA TYR A 8 -88.96 -43.83 13.94
C TYR A 8 -88.23 -44.66 15.00
N ILE A 9 -88.54 -45.96 15.14
CA ILE A 9 -87.88 -46.87 16.08
C ILE A 9 -86.52 -47.36 15.52
N ALA A 10 -86.41 -47.56 14.20
CA ALA A 10 -85.14 -47.92 13.57
C ALA A 10 -84.12 -46.74 13.59
N LEU A 11 -84.59 -45.50 13.44
CA LEU A 11 -83.71 -44.32 13.41
C LEU A 11 -83.21 -43.92 14.81
N SER A 12 -84.01 -44.14 15.87
CA SER A 12 -83.62 -43.85 17.25
C SER A 12 -82.79 -44.98 17.89
N GLY A 13 -82.94 -46.23 17.42
CA GLY A 13 -82.07 -47.35 17.79
C GLY A 13 -80.66 -47.26 17.19
N ALA A 14 -80.53 -46.82 15.92
CA ALA A 14 -79.23 -46.67 15.28
C ALA A 14 -78.41 -45.49 15.85
N LEU A 15 -79.06 -44.42 16.31
CA LEU A 15 -78.37 -43.26 16.89
C LEU A 15 -77.90 -43.50 18.33
N MET A 16 -78.58 -44.36 19.11
CA MET A 16 -78.11 -44.79 20.44
C MET A 16 -77.00 -45.86 20.39
N LEU A 17 -76.88 -46.63 19.29
CA LEU A 17 -75.77 -47.55 19.08
C LEU A 17 -74.48 -46.84 18.62
N LEU A 18 -74.57 -45.69 17.93
CA LEU A 18 -73.38 -44.90 17.57
C LEU A 18 -72.78 -44.11 18.75
N THR A 19 -73.57 -43.74 19.76
CA THR A 19 -73.05 -43.07 20.97
C THR A 19 -72.42 -44.04 21.97
N ALA A 20 -72.79 -45.32 21.96
CA ALA A 20 -72.19 -46.35 22.80
C ALA A 20 -70.77 -46.79 22.36
N PHE A 21 -70.43 -46.64 21.07
CA PHE A 21 -69.08 -46.89 20.55
C PHE A 21 -68.13 -45.67 20.62
N ALA A 22 -68.64 -44.48 20.93
CA ALA A 22 -67.82 -43.27 21.08
C ALA A 22 -67.22 -43.11 22.50
N ALA A 23 -67.67 -43.91 23.48
CA ALA A 23 -67.23 -43.79 24.87
C ALA A 23 -66.29 -44.92 25.35
N THR A 24 -65.78 -45.77 24.45
CA THR A 24 -64.90 -46.91 24.82
C THR A 24 -63.60 -46.99 24.01
N SER A 25 -63.08 -45.86 23.49
CA SER A 25 -61.76 -45.83 22.84
C SER A 25 -60.78 -44.78 23.37
N CYS A 26 -61.06 -44.16 24.53
CA CYS A 26 -60.05 -43.45 25.31
C CYS A 26 -59.92 -44.11 26.68
N ASP A 27 -59.46 -45.36 26.71
CA ASP A 27 -58.58 -45.76 27.79
C ASP A 27 -57.21 -45.17 27.44
N ASP A 28 -56.94 -43.94 27.92
CA ASP A 28 -55.58 -43.42 28.11
C ASP A 28 -54.92 -44.20 29.25
N VAL A 29 -54.86 -45.53 29.15
CA VAL A 29 -54.06 -46.35 30.04
C VAL A 29 -52.96 -46.94 29.19
N ASN A 30 -52.00 -46.07 28.91
CA ASN A 30 -50.63 -46.46 28.68
C ASN A 30 -50.12 -47.13 29.99
N ASP A 31 -50.57 -48.36 30.28
CA ASP A 31 -50.13 -49.17 31.45
C ASP A 31 -48.80 -49.88 31.15
N TRP A 32 -47.88 -49.17 30.49
CA TRP A 32 -46.49 -49.60 30.44
C TRP A 32 -45.84 -49.09 31.72
N THR A 33 -45.20 -49.99 32.47
CA THR A 33 -44.38 -49.61 33.61
C THR A 33 -43.35 -48.59 33.13
N THR A 34 -43.47 -47.34 33.56
CA THR A 34 -42.47 -46.32 33.28
C THR A 34 -41.23 -46.66 34.10
N ASP A 35 -40.12 -46.92 33.43
CA ASP A 35 -38.86 -47.16 34.12
C ASP A 35 -38.41 -45.85 34.79
N SER A 36 -38.46 -45.85 36.12
CA SER A 36 -38.10 -44.70 36.95
C SER A 36 -36.64 -44.27 36.78
N SER A 37 -35.77 -45.11 36.18
CA SER A 37 -34.40 -44.75 35.81
C SER A 37 -34.33 -43.64 34.74
N TYR A 38 -35.42 -43.44 33.98
CA TYR A 38 -35.57 -42.40 32.98
C TYR A 38 -36.39 -41.18 33.46
N ASN A 39 -36.75 -41.11 34.74
CA ASN A 39 -37.47 -39.96 35.31
C ASN A 39 -36.56 -38.72 35.43
N ARG A 40 -36.41 -37.97 34.33
CA ARG A 40 -35.58 -36.76 34.23
C ARG A 40 -36.12 -35.81 33.15
N LEU A 41 -35.62 -34.58 33.14
CA LEU A 41 -35.90 -33.63 32.06
C LEU A 41 -35.33 -34.11 30.71
N PHE A 42 -36.01 -33.75 29.62
CA PHE A 42 -35.48 -33.99 28.27
C PHE A 42 -34.25 -33.12 27.98
N SER A 43 -33.26 -33.70 27.31
CA SER A 43 -32.12 -32.96 26.77
C SER A 43 -32.59 -31.91 25.76
N VAL A 44 -31.87 -30.79 25.68
CA VAL A 44 -32.26 -29.72 24.77
C VAL A 44 -31.96 -30.16 23.32
N PRO A 45 -32.99 -30.31 22.46
CA PRO A 45 -32.85 -31.09 21.23
C PRO A 45 -32.40 -30.29 20.01
N LYS A 46 -32.56 -28.97 20.01
CA LYS A 46 -32.22 -28.09 18.88
C LYS A 46 -31.63 -26.79 19.41
N MET A 47 -30.35 -26.58 19.12
CA MET A 47 -29.61 -25.36 19.42
C MET A 47 -29.06 -24.78 18.11
N SER A 48 -29.05 -23.46 18.01
CA SER A 48 -28.43 -22.72 16.91
C SER A 48 -27.71 -21.51 17.46
N VAL A 49 -26.50 -21.26 16.95
CA VAL A 49 -25.64 -20.16 17.40
C VAL A 49 -25.41 -19.20 16.24
N SER A 50 -25.68 -17.91 16.48
CA SER A 50 -25.29 -16.81 15.60
C SER A 50 -24.11 -16.07 16.23
N ALA A 51 -22.90 -16.32 15.73
CA ALA A 51 -21.68 -15.80 16.33
C ALA A 51 -21.27 -14.42 15.79
N ASN A 52 -20.90 -13.53 16.71
CA ASN A 52 -20.17 -12.29 16.45
C ASN A 52 -18.67 -12.51 16.78
N ALA A 53 -17.91 -11.42 16.93
CA ALA A 53 -16.48 -11.51 17.21
C ALA A 53 -16.19 -11.97 18.65
N THR A 54 -16.87 -11.38 19.63
CA THR A 54 -16.62 -11.61 21.07
C THR A 54 -17.86 -12.08 21.84
N ASP A 55 -18.95 -12.28 21.13
CA ASP A 55 -20.19 -12.81 21.67
C ASP A 55 -20.90 -13.70 20.63
N ALA A 56 -21.92 -14.43 21.08
CA ALA A 56 -22.78 -15.20 20.19
C ALA A 56 -24.19 -15.31 20.75
N GLU A 57 -25.20 -15.20 19.88
CA GLU A 57 -26.59 -15.43 20.27
C GLU A 57 -26.92 -16.92 20.15
N LEU A 58 -27.25 -17.56 21.27
CA LEU A 58 -27.73 -18.93 21.34
C LEU A 58 -29.27 -18.95 21.33
N THR A 59 -29.83 -19.72 20.40
CA THR A 59 -31.27 -19.99 20.32
C THR A 59 -31.54 -21.48 20.50
N TRP A 60 -32.60 -21.83 21.23
CA TRP A 60 -33.00 -23.22 21.41
C TRP A 60 -34.50 -23.41 21.61
N THR A 61 -34.95 -24.66 21.46
CA THR A 61 -36.32 -25.05 21.79
C THR A 61 -36.42 -25.45 23.27
N THR A 62 -37.32 -24.82 24.02
CA THR A 62 -37.53 -25.13 25.44
C THR A 62 -38.13 -26.52 25.62
N THR A 63 -37.71 -27.22 26.68
CA THR A 63 -38.26 -28.53 27.05
C THR A 63 -39.30 -28.37 28.15
N PRO A 64 -40.43 -29.10 28.10
CA PRO A 64 -41.47 -29.04 29.15
C PRO A 64 -40.89 -29.35 30.54
N GLY A 65 -41.32 -28.60 31.55
CA GLY A 65 -40.90 -28.80 32.94
C GLY A 65 -39.55 -28.18 33.31
N THR A 66 -38.83 -27.56 32.37
CA THR A 66 -37.55 -26.88 32.64
C THR A 66 -37.78 -25.50 33.25
N GLU A 67 -37.08 -25.21 34.35
CA GLU A 67 -37.12 -23.91 35.04
C GLU A 67 -35.92 -23.03 34.65
N TYR A 68 -34.73 -23.61 34.50
CA TYR A 68 -33.52 -22.89 34.09
C TYR A 68 -32.53 -23.80 33.35
N TYR A 69 -31.54 -23.19 32.70
CA TYR A 69 -30.52 -23.85 31.90
C TYR A 69 -29.12 -23.52 32.41
N ILE A 70 -28.20 -24.47 32.30
CA ILE A 70 -26.76 -24.25 32.41
C ILE A 70 -26.14 -24.50 31.05
N ILE A 71 -25.37 -23.53 30.55
CA ILE A 71 -24.67 -23.60 29.28
C ILE A 71 -23.17 -23.65 29.56
N GLU A 72 -22.46 -24.54 28.90
CA GLU A 72 -21.02 -24.60 28.92
C GLU A 72 -20.48 -24.51 27.49
N ILE A 73 -19.51 -23.62 27.31
CA ILE A 73 -18.73 -23.54 26.08
C ILE A 73 -17.23 -23.71 26.38
N SER A 74 -16.46 -24.22 25.42
CA SER A 74 -15.01 -24.44 25.57
C SER A 74 -14.29 -24.36 24.23
N LEU A 75 -13.00 -24.05 24.26
CA LEU A 75 -12.11 -24.11 23.09
C LEU A 75 -11.74 -25.55 22.69
N ASP A 76 -11.93 -26.51 23.60
CA ASP A 76 -11.71 -27.94 23.38
C ASP A 76 -13.05 -28.69 23.32
N SER A 77 -13.02 -29.88 22.70
CA SER A 77 -14.22 -30.70 22.52
C SER A 77 -14.88 -31.08 23.85
N LEU A 78 -16.22 -30.99 23.91
CA LEU A 78 -17.01 -31.36 25.07
C LEU A 78 -17.78 -32.67 24.82
N TYR A 79 -17.75 -33.60 25.79
CA TYR A 79 -18.52 -34.85 25.80
C TYR A 79 -18.91 -35.23 27.24
N ASP A 80 -19.84 -36.17 27.40
CA ASP A 80 -20.52 -36.46 28.68
C ASP A 80 -19.56 -36.75 29.86
N ASP A 81 -18.45 -37.43 29.60
CA ASP A 81 -17.48 -37.83 30.64
C ASP A 81 -16.58 -36.67 31.13
N ILE A 82 -16.58 -35.53 30.43
CA ILE A 82 -15.85 -34.33 30.88
C ILE A 82 -16.67 -33.62 31.95
N ALA A 83 -16.12 -33.53 33.16
CA ALA A 83 -16.71 -32.72 34.22
C ALA A 83 -16.79 -31.23 33.82
N MET A 84 -17.92 -30.61 34.12
CA MET A 84 -18.20 -29.21 33.79
C MET A 84 -17.11 -28.28 34.32
N GLY A 85 -16.56 -27.42 33.46
CA GLY A 85 -15.51 -26.46 33.80
C GLY A 85 -14.07 -26.96 33.64
N ASN A 86 -13.85 -28.25 33.37
CA ASN A 86 -12.50 -28.82 33.30
C ASN A 86 -11.81 -28.68 31.93
N SER A 87 -12.53 -28.22 30.90
CA SER A 87 -12.01 -28.11 29.53
C SER A 87 -11.26 -26.79 29.31
N LYS A 88 -10.31 -26.73 28.34
CA LYS A 88 -9.55 -25.50 28.05
C LYS A 88 -10.50 -24.36 27.66
N GLY A 89 -10.32 -23.20 28.29
CA GLY A 89 -11.13 -22.01 28.01
C GLY A 89 -12.62 -22.21 28.29
N SER A 90 -12.99 -23.05 29.27
CA SER A 90 -14.37 -23.29 29.63
C SER A 90 -15.03 -22.03 30.20
N ILE A 91 -16.23 -21.69 29.72
CA ILE A 91 -17.08 -20.64 30.25
C ILE A 91 -18.45 -21.25 30.57
N ILE A 92 -18.92 -21.02 31.80
CA ILE A 92 -20.18 -21.56 32.31
C ILE A 92 -21.16 -20.40 32.52
N TYR A 93 -22.36 -20.53 31.98
CA TYR A 93 -23.44 -19.57 32.13
C TYR A 93 -24.64 -20.22 32.85
N GLY A 94 -25.35 -19.43 33.66
CA GLY A 94 -26.63 -19.85 34.26
C GLY A 94 -26.54 -20.58 35.61
N GLU A 95 -25.36 -20.68 36.24
CA GLU A 95 -25.22 -21.27 37.59
C GLU A 95 -26.06 -20.54 38.66
N ASN A 96 -26.30 -19.25 38.45
CA ASN A 96 -27.20 -18.42 39.27
C ASN A 96 -28.69 -18.60 38.93
N LYS A 97 -29.05 -19.58 38.08
CA LYS A 97 -30.41 -19.87 37.61
C LYS A 97 -31.06 -18.74 36.80
N SER A 98 -30.27 -17.82 36.25
CA SER A 98 -30.78 -16.65 35.51
C SER A 98 -31.28 -16.96 34.09
N ILE A 99 -30.84 -18.07 33.50
CA ILE A 99 -31.14 -18.42 32.12
C ILE A 99 -32.42 -19.26 32.09
N THR A 100 -33.55 -18.63 31.83
CA THR A 100 -34.87 -19.27 31.85
C THR A 100 -35.57 -19.30 30.49
N LYS A 101 -35.05 -18.56 29.49
CA LYS A 101 -35.65 -18.39 28.17
C LYS A 101 -34.60 -18.27 27.06
N SER A 102 -35.02 -18.60 25.83
CA SER A 102 -34.28 -18.36 24.58
C SER A 102 -34.78 -17.07 23.91
N PRO A 103 -33.92 -16.28 23.23
CA PRO A 103 -32.48 -16.44 23.06
C PRO A 103 -31.66 -16.03 24.31
N TYR A 104 -30.38 -16.41 24.33
CA TYR A 104 -29.38 -15.98 25.32
C TYR A 104 -28.07 -15.57 24.65
N THR A 105 -27.49 -14.46 25.08
CA THR A 105 -26.20 -13.96 24.56
C THR A 105 -25.04 -14.55 25.36
N LEU A 106 -24.19 -15.30 24.68
CA LEU A 106 -22.92 -15.83 25.20
C LEU A 106 -21.85 -14.74 25.05
N GLU A 107 -21.50 -14.08 26.15
CA GLU A 107 -20.50 -12.99 26.17
C GLU A 107 -19.11 -13.50 26.60
N GLY A 108 -18.05 -12.74 26.29
CA GLY A 108 -16.69 -13.03 26.74
C GLY A 108 -15.95 -14.06 25.88
N LEU A 109 -16.35 -14.21 24.62
CA LEU A 109 -15.73 -15.11 23.67
C LEU A 109 -14.45 -14.50 23.08
N TYR A 110 -13.47 -15.35 22.82
CA TYR A 110 -12.33 -15.03 21.96
C TYR A 110 -12.77 -14.98 20.49
N SER A 111 -12.25 -14.00 19.76
CA SER A 111 -12.42 -13.83 18.32
C SER A 111 -11.68 -14.89 17.51
N ASP A 112 -12.13 -15.11 16.27
CA ASP A 112 -11.59 -16.10 15.33
C ASP A 112 -11.37 -17.51 15.93
N SER A 113 -12.15 -17.86 16.95
CA SER A 113 -11.93 -19.03 17.79
C SER A 113 -13.07 -20.02 17.61
N LYS A 114 -12.70 -21.31 17.53
CA LYS A 114 -13.67 -22.40 17.48
C LYS A 114 -14.08 -22.76 18.91
N TYR A 115 -15.38 -22.74 19.17
CA TYR A 115 -15.97 -23.15 20.45
C TYR A 115 -16.85 -24.37 20.28
N PHE A 116 -16.77 -25.29 21.23
CA PHE A 116 -17.73 -26.36 21.44
C PHE A 116 -18.75 -25.94 22.49
N ILE A 117 -20.00 -26.40 22.36
CA ILE A 117 -21.11 -26.00 23.24
C ILE A 117 -21.94 -27.19 23.68
N ARG A 118 -22.33 -27.21 24.96
CA ARG A 118 -23.35 -28.12 25.50
C ARG A 118 -24.25 -27.39 26.50
N MET A 119 -25.47 -27.88 26.66
CA MET A 119 -26.47 -27.28 27.56
C MET A 119 -27.24 -28.33 28.34
N LYS A 120 -27.52 -28.06 29.62
CA LYS A 120 -28.31 -28.93 30.49
C LYS A 120 -29.52 -28.18 31.07
N ALA A 121 -30.64 -28.88 31.20
CA ALA A 121 -31.90 -28.34 31.70
C ALA A 121 -32.14 -28.79 33.14
N PHE A 122 -32.66 -27.88 33.96
CA PHE A 122 -32.88 -28.09 35.39
C PHE A 122 -34.29 -27.68 35.83
N SER A 123 -34.79 -28.33 36.88
CA SER A 123 -35.97 -27.90 37.64
C SER A 123 -35.81 -28.26 39.11
N ALA A 124 -36.63 -27.67 39.98
CA ALA A 124 -36.66 -27.99 41.41
C ALA A 124 -37.23 -29.39 41.71
N ASN A 125 -38.10 -29.91 40.84
CA ASN A 125 -38.94 -31.08 41.15
C ASN A 125 -38.65 -32.30 40.27
N THR A 126 -37.80 -32.17 39.25
CA THR A 126 -37.46 -33.23 38.30
C THR A 126 -35.95 -33.30 38.14
N PRO A 127 -35.33 -34.50 38.20
CA PRO A 127 -33.90 -34.63 37.94
C PRO A 127 -33.47 -33.99 36.61
N GLU A 128 -32.28 -33.42 36.62
CA GLU A 128 -31.67 -32.72 35.48
C GLU A 128 -31.57 -33.58 34.21
N SER A 129 -31.58 -32.91 33.05
CA SER A 129 -31.44 -33.60 31.77
C SER A 129 -30.03 -34.15 31.54
N LYS A 130 -29.87 -35.00 30.51
CA LYS A 130 -28.54 -35.27 29.92
C LYS A 130 -28.09 -34.05 29.11
N TRP A 131 -26.79 -33.91 28.86
CA TRP A 131 -26.26 -32.82 28.03
C TRP A 131 -26.91 -32.82 26.64
N GLY A 132 -27.41 -31.66 26.23
CA GLY A 132 -27.81 -31.37 24.86
C GLY A 132 -26.62 -30.81 24.09
N TYR A 133 -26.50 -31.21 22.83
CA TYR A 133 -25.43 -30.79 21.92
C TYR A 133 -26.03 -30.15 20.67
N MET A 134 -25.28 -29.20 20.10
CA MET A 134 -25.65 -28.62 18.80
C MET A 134 -25.39 -29.66 17.71
N SER A 135 -26.15 -29.62 16.60
CA SER A 135 -25.97 -30.57 15.49
C SER A 135 -24.54 -30.58 14.96
N ASP A 136 -23.91 -29.40 14.90
CA ASP A 136 -22.57 -29.22 14.34
C ASP A 136 -21.48 -29.26 15.43
N PHE A 137 -21.86 -29.56 16.68
CA PHE A 137 -21.04 -29.64 17.91
C PHE A 137 -20.27 -28.38 18.31
N SER A 138 -20.05 -27.46 17.37
CA SER A 138 -19.17 -26.31 17.51
C SER A 138 -19.61 -25.16 16.63
N PHE A 139 -19.26 -23.95 17.03
CA PHE A 139 -19.38 -22.74 16.23
C PHE A 139 -18.04 -22.02 16.20
N LYS A 140 -17.87 -21.08 15.26
CA LYS A 140 -16.66 -20.26 15.17
C LYS A 140 -17.05 -18.78 15.30
N THR A 141 -16.38 -18.06 16.20
CA THR A 141 -16.53 -16.61 16.30
C THR A 141 -15.89 -15.92 15.09
N ARG A 142 -16.37 -14.72 14.78
CA ARG A 142 -15.83 -13.92 13.68
C ARG A 142 -14.47 -13.33 14.08
N THR A 143 -13.69 -12.92 13.09
CA THR A 143 -12.48 -12.11 13.29
C THR A 143 -12.85 -10.74 13.87
N GLU A 144 -11.94 -10.14 14.63
CA GLU A 144 -12.11 -8.83 15.24
C GLU A 144 -11.06 -7.84 14.72
N GLN A 145 -11.44 -6.56 14.68
CA GLN A 145 -10.54 -5.46 14.42
C GLN A 145 -10.87 -4.30 15.37
N ILE A 146 -10.03 -4.08 16.37
CA ILE A 146 -10.18 -2.95 17.31
C ILE A 146 -9.14 -1.85 17.12
N PHE A 147 -8.19 -1.98 16.19
CA PHE A 147 -7.40 -0.81 15.83
C PHE A 147 -8.29 0.21 15.14
N GLU A 148 -8.35 1.42 15.70
CA GLU A 148 -9.18 2.52 15.17
C GLU A 148 -8.37 3.46 14.29
N LYS A 149 -7.10 3.64 14.62
CA LYS A 149 -6.19 4.58 13.97
C LYS A 149 -4.75 4.14 14.16
N TRP A 150 -3.88 4.58 13.25
CA TRP A 150 -2.45 4.51 13.42
C TRP A 150 -1.74 5.68 12.74
N THR A 151 -0.55 6.01 13.22
CA THR A 151 0.36 6.94 12.56
C THR A 151 1.73 6.28 12.40
N ILE A 152 2.37 6.51 11.26
CA ILE A 152 3.60 5.80 10.87
C ILE A 152 4.71 6.84 10.63
N SER A 153 5.91 6.54 11.09
CA SER A 153 7.14 7.26 10.74
C SER A 153 8.13 6.31 10.05
N HIS A 154 9.35 6.79 9.83
CA HIS A 154 10.42 5.99 9.26
C HIS A 154 10.87 4.85 10.17
N ASP A 155 10.66 4.95 11.48
CA ASP A 155 11.20 4.03 12.47
C ASP A 155 10.19 3.56 13.51
N LYS A 156 8.94 4.03 13.46
CA LYS A 156 7.92 3.66 14.44
C LYS A 156 6.51 3.63 13.87
N ILE A 157 5.65 2.92 14.57
CA ILE A 157 4.19 3.01 14.42
C ILE A 157 3.59 3.37 15.78
N MET A 158 2.59 4.24 15.75
CA MET A 158 1.73 4.51 16.90
C MET A 158 0.35 3.96 16.59
N LEU A 159 -0.15 3.11 17.48
CA LEU A 159 -1.41 2.40 17.33
C LEU A 159 -2.43 2.93 18.34
N TYR A 160 -3.70 2.96 17.95
CA TYR A 160 -4.81 3.37 18.79
C TYR A 160 -5.95 2.35 18.74
N TRP A 161 -6.55 2.06 19.90
CA TRP A 161 -7.72 1.19 20.08
C TRP A 161 -8.59 1.75 21.23
N PRO A 162 -9.83 1.25 21.44
CA PRO A 162 -10.69 1.77 22.50
C PRO A 162 -10.02 1.67 23.88
N ALA A 163 -10.00 2.79 24.62
CA ALA A 163 -9.52 2.85 26.00
C ALA A 163 -10.18 1.77 26.88
N ASN A 164 -9.40 1.21 27.80
CA ASN A 164 -9.78 0.12 28.72
C ASN A 164 -10.12 -1.21 28.03
N SER A 165 -9.77 -1.41 26.76
CA SER A 165 -9.90 -2.70 26.09
C SER A 165 -9.02 -3.77 26.73
N THR A 166 -9.50 -5.01 26.79
CA THR A 166 -8.72 -6.15 27.29
C THR A 166 -7.72 -6.66 26.23
N ALA A 167 -6.43 -6.46 26.44
CA ALA A 167 -5.37 -7.00 25.59
C ALA A 167 -4.11 -7.30 26.42
N ASP A 168 -3.19 -8.11 25.88
CA ASP A 168 -1.96 -8.50 26.59
C ASP A 168 -0.66 -8.17 25.85
N ARG A 169 -0.65 -8.26 24.51
CA ARG A 169 0.55 -7.97 23.71
C ARG A 169 0.24 -7.51 22.30
N ILE A 170 1.25 -6.90 21.68
CA ILE A 170 1.32 -6.66 20.25
C ILE A 170 2.56 -7.35 19.68
N GLU A 171 2.40 -8.05 18.56
CA GLU A 171 3.50 -8.60 17.78
C GLU A 171 3.65 -7.79 16.48
N ILE A 172 4.89 -7.42 16.15
CA ILE A 172 5.25 -6.89 14.82
C ILE A 172 5.94 -8.02 14.07
N THR A 173 5.41 -8.34 12.88
CA THR A 173 5.96 -9.36 11.98
C THR A 173 6.42 -8.74 10.68
N ASP A 174 7.51 -9.26 10.10
CA ASP A 174 7.96 -8.87 8.76
C ASP A 174 7.15 -9.59 7.66
N THR A 175 7.43 -9.27 6.40
CA THR A 175 6.77 -9.90 5.24
C THR A 175 7.04 -11.39 5.08
N ASN A 176 8.04 -11.93 5.78
CA ASN A 176 8.33 -13.37 5.82
C ASN A 176 7.58 -14.08 6.95
N GLY A 177 6.78 -13.35 7.76
CA GLY A 177 6.07 -13.85 8.92
C GLY A 177 6.94 -14.00 10.17
N THR A 178 8.16 -13.43 10.18
CA THR A 178 9.05 -13.48 11.35
C THR A 178 8.68 -12.40 12.34
N VAL A 179 8.52 -12.75 13.62
CA VAL A 179 8.27 -11.77 14.70
C VAL A 179 9.54 -10.98 14.96
N VAL A 180 9.53 -9.69 14.61
CA VAL A 180 10.66 -8.76 14.83
C VAL A 180 10.56 -8.03 16.16
N LYS A 181 9.34 -7.84 16.68
CA LYS A 181 9.09 -7.29 18.02
C LYS A 181 7.89 -7.98 18.68
N ASN A 182 7.99 -8.22 19.98
CA ASN A 182 6.90 -8.72 20.81
C ASN A 182 6.80 -7.84 22.07
N ILE A 183 5.71 -7.08 22.18
CA ILE A 183 5.54 -6.03 23.18
C ILE A 183 4.40 -6.41 24.12
N THR A 184 4.72 -6.66 25.39
CA THR A 184 3.71 -6.81 26.45
C THR A 184 3.09 -5.45 26.79
N LEU A 185 1.76 -5.38 26.82
CA LEU A 185 1.04 -4.14 27.12
C LEU A 185 1.03 -3.87 28.63
N THR A 186 1.29 -2.61 29.00
CA THR A 186 1.21 -2.14 30.38
C THR A 186 -0.22 -1.68 30.73
N SER A 187 -0.52 -1.51 32.02
CA SER A 187 -1.80 -0.95 32.46
C SER A 187 -2.09 0.42 31.84
N THR A 188 -1.07 1.28 31.69
CA THR A 188 -1.20 2.58 31.04
C THR A 188 -1.56 2.46 29.56
N ASN A 189 -0.97 1.51 28.83
CA ASN A 189 -1.34 1.28 27.43
C ASN A 189 -2.81 0.87 27.29
N LEU A 190 -3.30 0.04 28.21
CA LEU A 190 -4.69 -0.41 28.21
C LEU A 190 -5.65 0.72 28.60
N GLU A 191 -5.32 1.52 29.61
CA GLU A 191 -6.11 2.67 30.05
C GLU A 191 -6.24 3.72 28.94
N ASP A 192 -5.12 4.08 28.30
CA ASP A 192 -5.09 5.12 27.26
C ASP A 192 -5.55 4.62 25.88
N GLY A 193 -5.51 3.30 25.65
CA GLY A 193 -5.82 2.71 24.35
C GLY A 193 -4.77 3.01 23.27
N THR A 194 -3.49 3.12 23.65
CA THR A 194 -2.43 3.48 22.69
C THR A 194 -1.04 2.95 23.06
N ILE A 195 -0.20 2.79 22.04
CA ILE A 195 1.23 2.49 22.20
C ILE A 195 2.04 3.03 21.02
N VAL A 196 3.29 3.42 21.29
CA VAL A 196 4.31 3.73 20.28
C VAL A 196 5.29 2.56 20.24
N ILE A 197 5.51 1.99 19.06
CA ILE A 197 6.46 0.91 18.82
C ILE A 197 7.54 1.44 17.87
N ASP A 198 8.72 1.72 18.42
CA ASP A 198 9.89 2.29 17.73
C ASP A 198 10.88 1.23 17.23
N GLY A 199 12.04 1.65 16.73
CA GLY A 199 13.14 0.76 16.33
C GLY A 199 12.82 -0.17 15.16
N LEU A 200 11.95 0.28 14.25
CA LEU A 200 11.65 -0.38 12.99
C LEU A 200 12.60 0.13 11.90
N THR A 201 12.84 -0.69 10.88
CA THR A 201 13.65 -0.30 9.72
C THR A 201 12.83 0.57 8.76
N PRO A 202 13.35 1.71 8.25
CA PRO A 202 12.69 2.52 7.21
C PRO A 202 12.35 1.75 5.94
N LEU A 203 11.34 2.22 5.20
CA LEU A 203 10.89 1.64 3.92
C LEU A 203 10.63 0.12 3.98
N THR A 204 10.18 -0.38 5.13
CA THR A 204 9.98 -1.82 5.37
C THR A 204 8.52 -2.09 5.75
N SER A 205 7.92 -3.08 5.10
CA SER A 205 6.56 -3.52 5.38
C SER A 205 6.51 -4.49 6.56
N TYR A 206 5.53 -4.28 7.45
CA TYR A 206 5.28 -5.09 8.64
C TYR A 206 3.78 -5.30 8.84
N THR A 207 3.43 -6.29 9.66
CA THR A 207 2.09 -6.50 10.19
C THR A 207 2.12 -6.39 11.71
N ALA A 208 1.34 -5.47 12.28
CA ALA A 208 1.10 -5.39 13.73
C ALA A 208 -0.17 -6.19 14.09
N THR A 209 -0.06 -7.12 15.04
CA THR A 209 -1.20 -7.89 15.54
C THR A 209 -1.37 -7.69 17.04
N LEU A 210 -2.54 -7.22 17.45
CA LEU A 210 -2.95 -7.08 18.85
C LEU A 210 -3.60 -8.37 19.34
N TYR A 211 -3.19 -8.83 20.51
CA TYR A 211 -3.69 -10.07 21.11
C TYR A 211 -4.34 -9.84 22.47
N ASN A 212 -5.27 -10.74 22.79
CA ASN A 212 -5.66 -11.07 24.15
C ASN A 212 -5.49 -12.58 24.30
N LYS A 213 -4.41 -13.01 24.96
CA LYS A 213 -3.98 -14.41 25.03
C LYS A 213 -3.72 -14.98 23.63
N GLU A 214 -4.45 -15.99 23.22
CA GLU A 214 -4.35 -16.59 21.88
C GLU A 214 -5.24 -15.87 20.84
N SER A 215 -6.15 -14.99 21.27
CA SER A 215 -7.15 -14.32 20.42
C SER A 215 -6.59 -13.08 19.72
N LYS A 216 -6.80 -12.96 18.40
CA LYS A 216 -6.45 -11.75 17.64
C LYS A 216 -7.54 -10.69 17.76
N ARG A 217 -7.21 -9.55 18.35
CA ARG A 217 -8.13 -8.41 18.55
C ARG A 217 -8.05 -7.38 17.43
N GLY A 218 -6.91 -7.30 16.73
CA GLY A 218 -6.71 -6.38 15.61
C GLY A 218 -5.45 -6.69 14.83
N VAL A 219 -5.48 -6.39 13.53
CA VAL A 219 -4.38 -6.65 12.59
C VAL A 219 -4.23 -5.45 11.67
N VAL A 220 -3.04 -4.87 11.57
CA VAL A 220 -2.77 -3.79 10.61
C VAL A 220 -1.48 -4.05 9.85
N ASP A 221 -1.58 -4.02 8.52
CA ASP A 221 -0.43 -4.00 7.63
C ASP A 221 0.01 -2.55 7.42
N PHE A 222 1.30 -2.29 7.56
CA PHE A 222 1.86 -0.96 7.40
C PHE A 222 3.26 -1.04 6.80
N THR A 223 3.72 0.08 6.22
CA THR A 223 5.09 0.22 5.72
C THR A 223 5.68 1.47 6.35
N THR A 224 6.82 1.32 7.03
CA THR A 224 7.55 2.47 7.56
C THR A 224 7.98 3.39 6.44
N THR A 225 8.10 4.67 6.77
CA THR A 225 8.32 5.68 5.75
C THR A 225 9.81 5.94 5.49
N ALA A 226 10.16 6.77 4.50
CA ALA A 226 11.54 7.15 4.27
C ALA A 226 12.07 8.04 5.42
N LYS A 227 13.32 7.81 5.85
CA LYS A 227 14.00 8.66 6.83
C LYS A 227 14.53 9.90 6.11
N VAL A 228 14.29 11.08 6.67
CA VAL A 228 14.97 12.32 6.23
C VAL A 228 16.50 12.10 6.37
N PRO A 229 17.31 12.33 5.33
CA PRO A 229 18.76 12.11 5.39
C PRO A 229 19.43 12.90 6.53
N ASP A 230 20.60 12.46 6.98
CA ASP A 230 21.37 13.23 7.96
C ASP A 230 22.00 14.46 7.26
N ALA A 231 21.95 15.63 7.94
CA ALA A 231 22.51 16.90 7.47
C ALA A 231 22.86 17.78 8.69
N ASP A 232 23.66 18.83 8.50
CA ASP A 232 23.98 19.79 9.57
C ASP A 232 22.72 20.46 10.13
N TYR A 233 21.73 20.68 9.26
CA TYR A 233 20.44 21.24 9.64
C TYR A 233 19.30 20.73 8.77
N THR A 234 18.11 20.56 9.38
CA THR A 234 16.87 20.23 8.65
C THR A 234 15.83 21.31 8.93
N ALA A 235 15.40 22.01 7.87
CA ALA A 235 14.26 22.90 7.89
C ALA A 235 12.98 22.11 7.62
N PHE A 236 12.15 21.90 8.65
CA PHE A 236 10.81 21.32 8.51
C PHE A 236 9.81 22.42 8.16
N LEU A 237 9.56 22.61 6.86
CA LEU A 237 8.59 23.60 6.42
C LEU A 237 7.17 23.18 6.77
N GLN A 238 6.31 24.15 7.05
CA GLN A 238 4.87 24.01 7.05
C GLN A 238 4.32 24.30 5.65
N ALA A 239 3.09 23.88 5.39
CA ALA A 239 2.44 24.13 4.09
C ALA A 239 2.26 25.63 3.77
N SER A 240 2.26 26.50 4.79
CA SER A 240 2.18 27.95 4.66
C SER A 240 3.54 28.64 4.51
N ASP A 241 4.65 27.91 4.69
CA ASP A 241 5.99 28.50 4.61
C ASP A 241 6.39 28.76 3.17
N SER A 242 7.39 29.62 2.98
CA SER A 242 7.92 29.96 1.67
C SER A 242 9.26 29.27 1.43
N LEU A 243 9.39 28.59 0.28
CA LEU A 243 10.69 28.17 -0.24
C LEU A 243 11.32 29.36 -0.98
N ASN A 244 12.26 30.06 -0.36
CA ASN A 244 12.84 31.30 -0.88
C ASN A 244 14.32 31.48 -0.50
N ASN A 245 14.95 32.55 -0.99
CA ASN A 245 16.37 32.82 -0.75
C ASN A 245 16.70 33.22 0.69
N ASP A 246 15.75 33.82 1.42
CA ASP A 246 15.97 34.22 2.83
C ASP A 246 16.21 32.97 3.69
N LEU A 247 15.45 31.89 3.43
CA LEU A 247 15.62 30.60 4.07
C LEU A 247 17.07 30.07 3.94
N PHE A 248 17.63 30.10 2.73
CA PHE A 248 19.01 29.66 2.48
C PHE A 248 20.06 30.64 3.03
N THR A 249 19.78 31.94 2.99
CA THR A 249 20.66 32.98 3.53
C THR A 249 20.83 32.81 5.04
N THR A 250 19.72 32.61 5.78
CA THR A 250 19.75 32.34 7.22
C THR A 250 20.55 31.07 7.55
N MET A 251 20.40 30.00 6.76
CA MET A 251 21.18 28.77 6.97
C MET A 251 22.67 28.96 6.70
N ALA A 252 23.03 29.75 5.68
CA ALA A 252 24.42 30.07 5.38
C ALA A 252 25.06 30.96 6.46
N GLU A 253 24.35 31.96 6.97
CA GLU A 253 24.81 32.82 8.07
C GLU A 253 25.02 32.03 9.37
N ALA A 254 24.24 30.98 9.59
CA ALA A 254 24.41 30.03 10.69
C ALA A 254 25.60 29.06 10.48
N GLY A 255 26.21 29.05 9.29
CA GLY A 255 27.39 28.23 8.97
C GLY A 255 27.08 26.78 8.60
N TYR A 256 25.84 26.44 8.26
CA TYR A 256 25.48 25.09 7.82
C TYR A 256 25.96 24.84 6.38
N GLN A 257 26.61 23.69 6.15
CA GLN A 257 27.14 23.28 4.86
C GLN A 257 26.30 22.19 4.19
N THR A 258 25.62 21.36 4.97
CA THR A 258 24.65 20.38 4.46
C THR A 258 23.28 20.65 5.07
N VAL A 259 22.25 20.79 4.24
CA VAL A 259 20.90 21.10 4.72
C VAL A 259 19.84 20.23 4.05
N ASN A 260 18.80 19.90 4.81
CA ASN A 260 17.58 19.33 4.28
C ASN A 260 16.45 20.37 4.33
N ILE A 261 15.67 20.43 3.26
CA ILE A 261 14.38 21.11 3.23
C ILE A 261 13.32 20.02 3.24
N ALA A 262 12.74 19.75 4.41
CA ALA A 262 11.69 18.76 4.59
C ALA A 262 10.31 19.39 4.31
N LEU A 263 9.62 18.88 3.28
CA LEU A 263 8.39 19.43 2.72
C LEU A 263 7.21 18.51 3.07
N PRO A 264 6.14 18.97 3.75
CA PRO A 264 4.98 18.14 4.07
C PRO A 264 4.31 17.55 2.82
N ALA A 265 3.84 16.31 2.91
CA ALA A 265 3.08 15.66 1.85
C ALA A 265 1.92 16.54 1.36
N GLY A 266 1.72 16.62 0.03
CA GLY A 266 0.65 17.37 -0.61
C GLY A 266 0.75 18.90 -0.54
N SER A 267 1.82 19.46 0.04
CA SER A 267 2.08 20.90 0.03
C SER A 267 2.62 21.38 -1.32
N SER A 268 2.59 22.70 -1.59
CA SER A 268 3.10 23.27 -2.83
C SER A 268 3.87 24.55 -2.60
N TYR A 269 5.09 24.62 -3.10
CA TYR A 269 6.01 25.74 -2.94
C TYR A 269 6.32 26.37 -4.30
N TYR A 270 5.69 27.51 -4.57
CA TYR A 270 5.92 28.29 -5.78
C TYR A 270 6.78 29.51 -5.47
N ASN A 271 7.73 29.82 -6.37
CA ASN A 271 8.54 31.03 -6.26
C ASN A 271 8.84 31.60 -7.65
N GLU A 272 8.54 32.88 -7.86
CA GLU A 272 8.79 33.58 -9.12
C GLU A 272 10.27 33.94 -9.33
N ASN A 273 11.10 33.83 -8.30
CA ASN A 273 12.53 34.07 -8.34
C ASN A 273 13.30 32.75 -8.40
N ASN A 274 14.53 32.82 -8.90
CA ASN A 274 15.45 31.70 -8.77
C ASN A 274 15.78 31.51 -7.28
N ILE A 275 15.88 30.25 -6.87
CA ILE A 275 16.48 29.84 -5.61
C ILE A 275 17.99 29.77 -5.80
N ASN A 276 18.74 30.57 -5.05
CA ASN A 276 20.19 30.60 -5.11
C ASN A 276 20.72 29.73 -3.97
N ILE A 277 21.42 28.65 -4.31
CA ILE A 277 22.10 27.84 -3.31
C ILE A 277 23.41 28.53 -2.94
N PRO A 278 23.66 28.86 -1.65
CA PRO A 278 24.89 29.50 -1.23
C PRO A 278 26.13 28.66 -1.55
N ASP A 279 27.23 29.31 -1.95
CA ASP A 279 28.50 28.64 -2.22
C ASP A 279 28.96 27.81 -1.01
N GLY A 280 29.37 26.56 -1.23
CA GLY A 280 29.73 25.60 -0.19
C GLY A 280 28.56 24.81 0.40
N MET A 281 27.30 25.23 0.20
CA MET A 281 26.12 24.55 0.76
C MET A 281 25.61 23.43 -0.15
N SER A 282 25.33 22.25 0.39
CA SER A 282 24.69 21.12 -0.32
C SER A 282 23.28 20.90 0.24
N VAL A 283 22.32 20.65 -0.64
CA VAL A 283 20.89 20.70 -0.29
C VAL A 283 20.17 19.43 -0.70
N THR A 284 19.35 18.88 0.20
CA THR A 284 18.33 17.87 -0.13
C THR A 284 16.93 18.47 0.04
N PHE A 285 16.15 18.51 -1.04
CA PHE A 285 14.71 18.75 -0.99
C PHE A 285 14.01 17.41 -0.78
N PHE A 286 13.43 17.21 0.41
CA PHE A 286 12.86 15.94 0.83
C PHE A 286 11.35 16.07 1.04
N GLY A 287 10.57 15.41 0.21
CA GLY A 287 9.12 15.30 0.41
C GLY A 287 8.82 14.32 1.51
N LEU A 288 8.21 14.80 2.60
CA LEU A 288 7.75 13.95 3.67
C LEU A 288 6.71 12.95 3.13
N PRO A 289 6.77 11.69 3.56
CA PRO A 289 5.86 10.63 3.12
C PRO A 289 4.38 10.96 3.36
N GLY A 290 3.53 10.66 2.37
CA GLY A 290 2.07 10.81 2.45
C GLY A 290 1.40 10.48 1.12
N GLU A 291 0.08 10.72 1.02
CA GLU A 291 -0.71 10.33 -0.16
C GLU A 291 -0.26 11.00 -1.46
N LYS A 292 0.26 12.23 -1.38
CA LYS A 292 0.77 13.01 -2.50
C LYS A 292 2.13 13.59 -2.15
N GLN A 293 3.02 13.64 -3.14
CA GLN A 293 4.33 14.27 -2.99
C GLN A 293 4.16 15.79 -2.79
N ALA A 294 5.15 16.40 -2.14
CA ALA A 294 5.22 17.87 -2.09
C ALA A 294 5.63 18.40 -3.47
N ILE A 295 5.05 19.53 -3.89
CA ILE A 295 5.28 20.14 -5.20
C ILE A 295 6.26 21.31 -5.08
N ILE A 296 7.30 21.30 -5.90
CA ILE A 296 8.28 22.39 -6.08
C ILE A 296 8.04 23.03 -7.45
N GLY A 297 7.54 24.26 -7.45
CA GLY A 297 7.23 25.06 -8.65
C GLY A 297 8.00 26.39 -8.66
N VAL A 298 9.32 26.31 -8.61
CA VAL A 298 10.22 27.49 -8.58
C VAL A 298 10.69 27.86 -9.98
N LYS A 299 10.99 29.15 -10.22
CA LYS A 299 11.50 29.64 -11.52
C LYS A 299 12.77 28.92 -11.99
N GLY A 300 13.61 28.52 -11.04
CA GLY A 300 14.82 27.76 -11.25
C GLY A 300 15.68 27.72 -9.98
N ILE A 301 16.76 26.97 -10.03
CA ILE A 301 17.78 26.87 -8.99
C ILE A 301 19.13 27.26 -9.60
N ASP A 302 19.77 28.27 -9.01
CA ASP A 302 21.15 28.69 -9.33
C ASP A 302 22.12 27.94 -8.41
N ILE A 303 23.07 27.25 -9.04
CA ILE A 303 24.08 26.39 -8.42
C ILE A 303 25.49 26.94 -8.64
N ALA A 304 25.63 28.26 -8.76
CA ALA A 304 26.92 28.90 -8.85
C ALA A 304 27.74 28.67 -7.56
N GLY A 305 29.00 28.27 -7.72
CA GLY A 305 29.87 27.92 -6.60
C GLY A 305 30.22 26.44 -6.56
N THR A 306 30.57 25.94 -5.38
CA THR A 306 30.97 24.56 -5.12
C THR A 306 29.96 23.88 -4.22
N HIS A 307 29.41 22.75 -4.65
CA HIS A 307 28.41 21.98 -3.90
C HIS A 307 28.76 20.50 -3.96
N SER A 308 28.65 19.76 -2.85
CA SER A 308 28.84 18.30 -2.88
C SER A 308 27.64 17.63 -3.56
N PHE A 309 26.43 18.10 -3.30
CA PHE A 309 25.22 17.57 -3.94
C PHE A 309 24.07 18.58 -3.94
N ILE A 310 23.15 18.42 -4.89
CA ILE A 310 21.77 18.94 -4.87
C ILE A 310 20.82 17.75 -5.11
N LYS A 311 19.97 17.43 -4.14
CA LYS A 311 19.12 16.22 -4.17
C LYS A 311 17.65 16.56 -4.09
N PHE A 312 16.83 15.79 -4.80
CA PHE A 312 15.38 15.81 -4.73
C PHE A 312 14.89 14.40 -4.46
N GLU A 313 14.21 14.21 -3.33
CA GLU A 313 13.74 12.90 -2.91
C GLU A 313 12.26 12.96 -2.56
N ASN A 314 11.47 12.10 -3.21
CA ASN A 314 10.03 11.99 -2.97
C ASN A 314 9.25 13.29 -3.22
N VAL A 315 9.60 14.05 -4.27
CA VAL A 315 8.95 15.32 -4.61
C VAL A 315 8.43 15.34 -6.05
N GLU A 316 7.42 16.17 -6.26
CA GLU A 316 7.01 16.64 -7.58
C GLU A 316 7.78 17.91 -7.93
N ILE A 317 8.35 17.98 -9.12
CA ILE A 317 9.09 19.15 -9.61
C ILE A 317 8.41 19.59 -10.90
N THR A 318 7.81 20.76 -10.87
CA THR A 318 6.95 21.22 -11.95
C THR A 318 7.44 22.52 -12.57
N GLY A 319 7.28 22.62 -13.90
CA GLY A 319 7.37 23.89 -14.60
C GLY A 319 6.16 24.80 -14.36
N ALA A 320 5.10 24.36 -13.67
CA ALA A 320 4.06 25.29 -13.23
C ALA A 320 4.65 26.28 -12.21
N GLY A 321 4.43 27.58 -12.44
CA GLY A 321 4.91 28.66 -11.58
C GLY A 321 3.79 29.62 -11.23
N LYS A 322 4.04 30.46 -10.22
CA LYS A 322 3.19 31.61 -9.87
C LYS A 322 4.04 32.87 -9.83
N LYS A 323 3.51 33.97 -10.34
CA LYS A 323 4.07 35.32 -10.17
C LYS A 323 3.68 35.89 -8.79
N ALA A 324 4.30 36.99 -8.36
CA ALA A 324 3.98 37.67 -7.11
C ALA A 324 2.53 38.14 -7.03
N ASP A 325 1.89 38.44 -8.17
CA ASP A 325 0.47 38.79 -8.24
C ASP A 325 -0.48 37.58 -8.14
N GLY A 326 0.07 36.37 -7.99
CA GLY A 326 -0.67 35.11 -7.89
C GLY A 326 -1.08 34.49 -9.23
N SER A 327 -0.79 35.14 -10.37
CA SER A 327 -1.10 34.60 -11.68
C SER A 327 -0.19 33.42 -12.06
N ASN A 328 -0.75 32.47 -12.79
CA ASN A 328 -0.01 31.29 -13.26
C ASN A 328 1.00 31.67 -14.35
N THR A 329 2.15 31.00 -14.35
CA THR A 329 3.17 31.07 -15.40
C THR A 329 3.74 29.68 -15.66
N THR A 330 4.47 29.51 -16.75
CA THR A 330 5.27 28.31 -17.01
C THR A 330 6.74 28.68 -16.90
N ASN A 331 7.47 27.96 -16.04
CA ASN A 331 8.89 28.04 -15.85
C ASN A 331 9.59 27.25 -16.97
N ASP A 332 10.70 27.80 -17.44
CA ASP A 332 11.41 27.25 -18.58
C ASP A 332 12.34 26.10 -18.16
N TYR A 333 13.00 26.25 -17.01
CA TYR A 333 14.08 25.36 -16.57
C TYR A 333 14.01 25.12 -15.07
N LEU A 334 14.55 23.98 -14.61
CA LEU A 334 14.92 23.83 -13.20
C LEU A 334 16.34 24.37 -12.98
N PHE A 335 17.32 23.86 -13.72
CA PHE A 335 18.69 24.38 -13.76
C PHE A 335 18.97 25.03 -15.11
N ASN A 336 19.42 26.29 -15.09
CA ASN A 336 19.85 27.03 -16.28
C ASN A 336 21.19 27.74 -16.03
N GLN A 337 22.20 26.94 -15.67
CA GLN A 337 23.43 27.45 -15.09
C GLN A 337 24.29 28.15 -16.14
N SER A 338 24.61 29.42 -15.89
CA SER A 338 25.47 30.24 -16.77
C SER A 338 26.77 30.70 -16.13
N LYS A 339 26.85 30.71 -14.79
CA LYS A 339 28.07 31.04 -14.02
C LYS A 339 28.89 29.81 -13.67
N ALA A 340 30.13 30.00 -13.24
CA ALA A 340 30.99 28.90 -12.81
C ALA A 340 30.34 28.05 -11.71
N ALA A 341 30.45 26.73 -11.81
CA ALA A 341 29.88 25.78 -10.86
C ALA A 341 30.71 24.48 -10.82
N THR A 342 30.93 23.94 -9.62
CA THR A 342 31.48 22.60 -9.40
C THR A 342 30.54 21.85 -8.48
N VAL A 343 29.82 20.86 -9.01
CA VAL A 343 28.84 20.08 -8.24
C VAL A 343 29.23 18.62 -8.25
N GLY A 344 29.24 17.96 -7.09
CA GLY A 344 29.41 16.51 -7.03
C GLY A 344 28.23 15.82 -7.72
N SER A 345 27.03 15.86 -7.14
CA SER A 345 25.85 15.25 -7.76
C SER A 345 24.62 16.16 -7.85
N ILE A 346 23.82 15.97 -8.89
CA ILE A 346 22.41 16.37 -8.93
C ILE A 346 21.59 15.09 -9.04
N GLU A 347 20.78 14.78 -8.03
CA GLU A 347 20.06 13.51 -7.96
C GLU A 347 18.56 13.73 -7.79
N PHE A 348 17.78 13.02 -8.60
CA PHE A 348 16.34 12.91 -8.47
C PHE A 348 16.01 11.46 -8.11
N SER A 349 15.37 11.27 -6.97
CA SER A 349 15.02 9.96 -6.44
C SER A 349 13.53 9.90 -6.13
N ASN A 350 12.85 8.87 -6.62
CA ASN A 350 11.41 8.67 -6.40
C ASN A 350 10.61 9.95 -6.69
N SER A 351 10.90 10.65 -7.79
CA SER A 351 10.37 12.00 -8.05
C SER A 351 9.68 12.08 -9.39
N PHE A 352 8.69 12.97 -9.49
CA PHE A 352 7.98 13.25 -10.74
C PHE A 352 8.36 14.63 -11.28
N ILE A 353 9.00 14.67 -12.44
CA ILE A 353 9.50 15.91 -13.08
C ILE A 353 8.68 16.20 -14.34
N TYR A 354 8.03 17.36 -14.43
CA TYR A 354 7.12 17.65 -15.55
C TYR A 354 6.88 19.13 -15.82
N GLY A 355 6.28 19.43 -16.97
CA GLY A 355 5.63 20.73 -17.24
C GLY A 355 6.57 21.91 -17.48
N PHE A 356 7.89 21.68 -17.57
CA PHE A 356 8.84 22.71 -17.99
C PHE A 356 8.65 23.02 -19.47
N LYS A 357 8.69 24.32 -19.82
CA LYS A 357 8.63 24.72 -21.23
C LYS A 357 9.83 24.21 -22.04
N ASN A 358 11.01 24.12 -21.41
CA ASN A 358 12.24 23.72 -22.08
C ASN A 358 12.85 22.46 -21.45
N THR A 359 13.58 22.57 -20.35
CA THR A 359 14.36 21.42 -19.83
C THR A 359 14.69 21.55 -18.34
N PRO A 360 14.65 20.46 -17.56
CA PRO A 360 15.08 20.49 -16.17
C PRO A 360 16.58 20.79 -16.04
N VAL A 361 17.45 20.40 -16.97
CA VAL A 361 18.90 20.58 -16.81
C VAL A 361 19.52 21.24 -18.04
N ARG A 362 19.97 22.48 -17.90
CA ARG A 362 20.75 23.20 -18.91
C ARG A 362 22.02 23.82 -18.35
N LEU A 363 23.14 23.56 -19.03
CA LEU A 363 24.42 24.26 -18.84
C LEU A 363 24.67 25.16 -20.05
N GLN A 364 24.95 26.45 -19.82
CA GLN A 364 25.14 27.44 -20.88
C GLN A 364 26.25 28.46 -20.59
N GLY A 365 26.57 29.32 -21.56
CA GLY A 365 27.55 30.40 -21.38
C GLY A 365 29.00 29.92 -21.46
N SER A 366 29.94 30.80 -21.11
CA SER A 366 31.38 30.59 -21.31
C SER A 366 32.15 30.16 -20.06
N ASP A 367 31.55 30.28 -18.88
CA ASP A 367 32.20 29.91 -17.62
C ASP A 367 32.21 28.40 -17.42
N ILE A 368 33.26 27.88 -16.76
CA ILE A 368 33.43 26.45 -16.50
C ILE A 368 32.37 25.95 -15.51
N LYS A 369 31.59 24.94 -15.93
CA LYS A 369 30.69 24.16 -15.09
C LYS A 369 31.06 22.69 -15.17
N VAL A 370 31.27 22.07 -14.03
CA VAL A 370 31.50 20.64 -13.91
C VAL A 370 30.49 20.08 -12.93
N ILE A 371 29.73 19.08 -13.36
CA ILE A 371 28.90 18.27 -12.50
C ILE A 371 29.42 16.84 -12.62
N ASP A 372 29.73 16.17 -11.51
CA ASP A 372 30.26 14.81 -11.58
C ASP A 372 29.15 13.79 -11.89
N LEU A 373 27.95 13.93 -11.31
CA LEU A 373 26.84 13.03 -11.55
C LEU A 373 25.51 13.77 -11.75
N VAL A 374 24.76 13.42 -12.78
CA VAL A 374 23.31 13.67 -12.84
C VAL A 374 22.58 12.33 -12.87
N LYS A 375 21.76 12.07 -11.85
CA LYS A 375 21.05 10.79 -11.67
C LYS A 375 19.53 10.98 -11.60
N PHE A 376 18.81 10.14 -12.33
CA PHE A 376 17.37 9.91 -12.19
C PHE A 376 17.14 8.47 -11.74
N GLU A 377 16.65 8.27 -10.52
CA GLU A 377 16.40 6.96 -9.93
C GLU A 377 14.94 6.85 -9.49
N ASN A 378 14.25 5.80 -9.96
CA ASN A 378 12.84 5.59 -9.67
C ASN A 378 11.97 6.81 -10.04
N CYS A 379 12.30 7.50 -11.12
CA CYS A 379 11.63 8.73 -11.52
C CYS A 379 10.57 8.50 -12.59
N THR A 380 9.63 9.45 -12.67
CA THR A 380 8.84 9.67 -13.88
C THR A 380 9.19 11.06 -14.41
N VAL A 381 9.52 11.16 -15.69
CA VAL A 381 9.96 12.40 -16.30
C VAL A 381 9.13 12.68 -17.55
N TYR A 382 8.37 13.76 -17.52
CA TYR A 382 7.70 14.31 -18.68
C TYR A 382 8.50 15.51 -19.19
N GLY A 383 9.36 15.25 -20.18
CA GLY A 383 10.14 16.30 -20.81
C GLY A 383 9.27 17.28 -21.60
N ALA A 384 9.87 18.35 -22.10
CA ALA A 384 9.16 19.26 -23.00
C ALA A 384 8.81 18.55 -24.31
N ASP A 385 7.65 18.88 -24.87
CA ASP A 385 7.29 18.56 -26.25
C ASP A 385 8.01 19.48 -27.26
N ALA A 386 8.43 20.66 -26.80
CA ALA A 386 9.23 21.61 -27.54
C ALA A 386 10.63 21.05 -27.84
N ARG A 387 10.94 20.92 -29.14
CA ARG A 387 12.19 20.34 -29.65
C ARG A 387 13.38 21.31 -29.64
N THR A 388 13.32 22.36 -28.84
CA THR A 388 14.38 23.39 -28.76
C THR A 388 15.54 22.92 -27.88
N TYR A 389 15.22 22.27 -26.76
CA TYR A 389 16.19 21.82 -25.77
C TYR A 389 16.01 20.33 -25.48
N SER A 390 17.08 19.70 -25.03
CA SER A 390 17.12 18.27 -24.67
C SER A 390 16.80 18.09 -23.19
N LEU A 391 16.41 16.90 -22.76
CA LEU A 391 16.11 16.63 -21.35
C LEU A 391 17.31 16.95 -20.44
N ILE A 392 18.52 16.62 -20.91
CA ILE A 392 19.78 17.17 -20.39
C ILE A 392 20.47 17.91 -21.53
N HIS A 393 20.67 19.22 -21.38
CA HIS A 393 21.15 20.09 -22.45
C HIS A 393 22.42 20.85 -22.06
N ILE A 394 23.57 20.39 -22.55
CA ILE A 394 24.88 20.96 -22.26
C ILE A 394 25.36 21.71 -23.51
N ASP A 395 25.21 23.04 -23.50
CA ASP A 395 25.66 23.94 -24.58
C ASP A 395 26.37 25.16 -23.96
N ALA A 396 27.49 24.90 -23.30
CA ALA A 396 28.31 25.91 -22.64
C ALA A 396 29.68 26.03 -23.32
N GLY A 397 29.81 26.99 -24.24
CA GLY A 397 31.10 27.46 -24.75
C GLY A 397 31.99 26.42 -25.43
N SER A 398 31.44 25.26 -25.87
CA SER A 398 32.15 24.10 -26.41
C SER A 398 33.30 23.62 -25.51
N GLY A 399 33.00 22.77 -24.53
CA GLY A 399 33.96 22.26 -23.55
C GLY A 399 33.98 23.00 -22.20
N LYS A 400 33.11 24.00 -21.99
CA LYS A 400 32.99 24.72 -20.71
C LYS A 400 31.90 24.18 -19.80
N GLY A 401 30.94 23.42 -20.31
CA GLY A 401 29.99 22.67 -19.48
C GLY A 401 30.23 21.19 -19.66
N LYS A 402 30.35 20.47 -18.55
CA LYS A 402 30.54 19.03 -18.50
C LYS A 402 29.68 18.42 -17.39
N ILE A 403 29.00 17.32 -17.72
CA ILE A 403 28.42 16.39 -16.75
C ILE A 403 29.20 15.09 -16.95
N GLU A 404 29.96 14.63 -15.96
CA GLU A 404 30.85 13.47 -16.12
C GLU A 404 30.04 12.18 -16.31
N ASN A 405 29.08 11.93 -15.42
CA ASN A 405 28.27 10.72 -15.41
C ASN A 405 26.79 11.08 -15.49
N ILE A 406 26.06 10.42 -16.38
CA ILE A 406 24.61 10.57 -16.52
C ILE A 406 23.95 9.21 -16.34
N GLU A 407 23.05 9.10 -15.37
CA GLU A 407 22.42 7.84 -15.01
C GLU A 407 20.90 7.95 -14.99
N PHE A 408 20.24 7.03 -15.67
CA PHE A 408 18.82 6.76 -15.56
C PHE A 408 18.64 5.33 -15.06
N SER A 409 17.97 5.16 -13.93
CA SER A 409 17.66 3.85 -13.33
C SER A 409 16.20 3.79 -12.91
N LYS A 410 15.50 2.69 -13.23
CA LYS A 410 14.09 2.48 -12.82
C LYS A 410 13.20 3.67 -13.20
N THR A 411 13.46 4.27 -14.36
CA THR A 411 12.91 5.57 -14.73
C THR A 411 12.10 5.49 -16.01
N THR A 412 10.95 6.16 -15.99
CA THR A 412 10.10 6.34 -17.17
C THR A 412 10.28 7.74 -17.71
N VAL A 413 10.65 7.86 -18.98
CA VAL A 413 10.76 9.15 -19.68
C VAL A 413 9.75 9.21 -20.81
N VAL A 414 8.89 10.23 -20.75
CA VAL A 414 7.95 10.56 -21.82
C VAL A 414 8.29 11.93 -22.35
N TYR A 415 8.58 12.03 -23.63
CA TYR A 415 9.20 13.21 -24.24
C TYR A 415 10.57 13.54 -23.65
N SER A 416 11.50 13.92 -24.52
CA SER A 416 12.83 14.38 -24.10
C SER A 416 13.16 15.76 -24.66
N GLY A 417 12.18 16.46 -25.25
CA GLY A 417 12.44 17.59 -26.12
C GLY A 417 13.24 17.16 -27.35
N LYS A 418 14.38 17.80 -27.58
CA LYS A 418 15.25 17.55 -28.74
C LYS A 418 16.00 16.21 -28.65
N CYS A 419 16.71 15.94 -27.57
CA CYS A 419 17.47 14.70 -27.35
C CYS A 419 17.21 14.21 -25.93
N LEU A 420 17.49 12.93 -25.62
CA LEU A 420 17.60 12.53 -24.22
C LEU A 420 18.77 13.27 -23.56
N VAL A 421 19.93 13.26 -24.22
CA VAL A 421 21.12 14.01 -23.80
C VAL A 421 21.73 14.74 -24.99
N TYR A 422 22.02 16.02 -24.81
CA TYR A 422 22.84 16.82 -25.73
C TYR A 422 24.09 17.30 -25.00
N SER A 423 25.27 16.93 -25.52
CA SER A 423 26.58 17.36 -25.01
C SER A 423 27.41 17.99 -26.12
N ARG A 424 27.28 19.31 -26.29
CA ARG A 424 27.89 19.98 -27.44
C ARG A 424 29.41 20.08 -27.32
N ASN A 425 30.12 19.32 -28.16
CA ASN A 425 31.58 19.37 -28.27
C ASN A 425 32.31 19.23 -26.91
N THR A 426 31.74 18.42 -26.00
CA THR A 426 32.33 18.14 -24.68
C THR A 426 32.34 16.63 -24.45
N ASP A 427 33.50 16.09 -24.14
CA ASP A 427 33.63 14.71 -23.65
C ASP A 427 33.08 14.59 -22.24
N PHE A 428 32.66 13.38 -21.88
CA PHE A 428 32.24 13.02 -20.54
C PHE A 428 32.67 11.60 -20.21
N THR A 429 32.27 11.06 -19.07
CA THR A 429 32.69 9.74 -18.61
C THR A 429 31.74 8.65 -19.09
N SER A 430 30.46 8.72 -18.75
CA SER A 430 29.49 7.64 -19.04
C SER A 430 28.06 8.14 -19.21
N LEU A 431 27.28 7.37 -20.00
CA LEU A 431 25.82 7.41 -20.01
C LEU A 431 25.29 6.00 -19.71
N THR A 432 24.54 5.86 -18.62
CA THR A 432 23.96 4.58 -18.20
C THR A 432 22.44 4.66 -18.18
N LEU A 433 21.80 3.75 -18.90
CA LEU A 433 20.35 3.55 -18.91
C LEU A 433 20.09 2.15 -18.37
N SER A 434 19.37 2.04 -17.25
CA SER A 434 19.10 0.76 -16.56
C SER A 434 17.65 0.65 -16.13
N ASP A 435 16.98 -0.44 -16.47
CA ASP A 435 15.59 -0.69 -16.05
C ASP A 435 14.69 0.52 -16.39
N CYS A 436 14.74 1.02 -17.62
CA CYS A 436 14.05 2.26 -18.03
C CYS A 436 12.99 2.01 -19.10
N THR A 437 11.91 2.78 -19.07
CA THR A 437 10.89 2.81 -20.13
C THR A 437 10.90 4.17 -20.81
N PHE A 438 11.11 4.19 -22.13
CA PHE A 438 11.15 5.41 -22.94
C PHE A 438 9.98 5.44 -23.92
N SER A 439 9.21 6.52 -23.93
CA SER A 439 8.06 6.67 -24.83
C SER A 439 7.97 8.07 -25.41
N LYS A 440 7.42 8.19 -26.62
CA LYS A 440 7.24 9.46 -27.34
C LYS A 440 8.54 10.26 -27.37
N LEU A 441 9.64 9.54 -27.56
CA LEU A 441 10.92 10.16 -27.88
C LEU A 441 10.88 10.64 -29.32
N LEU A 442 12.01 10.73 -29.98
CA LEU A 442 12.44 11.98 -30.58
C LEU A 442 11.63 12.47 -31.79
N GLY A 443 11.81 13.74 -32.11
CA GLY A 443 11.31 14.32 -33.34
C GLY A 443 12.22 14.07 -34.55
N SER A 444 11.83 14.65 -35.69
CA SER A 444 12.48 14.36 -36.98
C SER A 444 13.96 14.76 -37.00
N GLY A 445 14.83 13.77 -37.20
CA GLY A 445 16.28 13.94 -37.35
C GLY A 445 17.07 14.11 -36.05
N ASP A 446 16.40 14.08 -34.91
CA ASP A 446 16.97 14.22 -33.57
C ASP A 446 17.62 12.90 -33.07
N TYR A 447 18.45 12.96 -32.03
CA TYR A 447 19.21 11.80 -31.52
C TYR A 447 18.90 11.48 -30.05
N ILE A 448 19.09 10.22 -29.64
CA ILE A 448 18.98 9.83 -28.22
C ILE A 448 20.12 10.51 -27.45
N LEU A 449 21.36 10.28 -27.92
CA LEU A 449 22.54 11.01 -27.47
C LEU A 449 23.12 11.78 -28.66
N ASP A 450 23.31 13.08 -28.49
CA ASP A 450 23.97 13.93 -29.47
C ASP A 450 25.16 14.69 -28.87
N CYS A 451 26.37 14.34 -29.31
CA CYS A 451 27.61 15.01 -28.93
C CYS A 451 28.09 16.06 -29.96
N ASP A 452 27.22 16.48 -30.89
CA ASP A 452 27.45 17.40 -32.03
C ASP A 452 28.36 16.85 -33.13
N LYS A 453 29.47 16.19 -32.77
CA LYS A 453 30.43 15.58 -33.69
C LYS A 453 30.81 14.17 -33.22
N ASN A 454 31.13 13.29 -34.17
CA ASN A 454 31.55 11.90 -33.90
C ASN A 454 32.93 11.78 -33.19
N GLY A 455 33.54 12.89 -32.76
CA GLY A 455 34.80 12.90 -32.02
C GLY A 455 34.62 13.09 -30.51
N ASN A 456 33.44 13.50 -30.07
CA ASN A 456 33.15 13.76 -28.65
C ASN A 456 32.16 12.75 -28.09
N GLY A 457 32.28 12.42 -26.81
CA GLY A 457 31.33 11.53 -26.16
C GLY A 457 31.81 10.94 -24.83
N PRO A 458 31.10 9.93 -24.31
CA PRO A 458 31.49 9.26 -23.08
C PRO A 458 32.77 8.46 -23.30
N SER A 459 33.79 8.67 -22.48
CA SER A 459 35.07 7.97 -22.58
C SER A 459 34.97 6.48 -22.23
N GLN A 460 33.98 6.10 -21.41
CA GLN A 460 33.63 4.72 -21.06
C GLN A 460 32.47 4.15 -21.89
N GLY A 461 31.93 4.90 -22.85
CA GLY A 461 30.84 4.44 -23.71
C GLY A 461 29.44 4.64 -23.09
N VAL A 462 28.45 4.00 -23.72
CA VAL A 462 27.04 4.03 -23.29
C VAL A 462 26.63 2.62 -22.89
N THR A 463 26.02 2.47 -21.72
CA THR A 463 25.48 1.19 -21.24
C THR A 463 23.96 1.25 -21.20
N ILE A 464 23.30 0.24 -21.79
CA ILE A 464 21.85 0.12 -21.86
C ILE A 464 21.46 -1.28 -21.39
N THR A 465 20.80 -1.37 -20.24
CA THR A 465 20.45 -2.63 -19.60
C THR A 465 18.97 -2.65 -19.21
N ASN A 466 18.25 -3.70 -19.57
CA ASN A 466 16.84 -3.86 -19.20
C ASN A 466 15.96 -2.66 -19.61
N CYS A 467 16.22 -2.03 -20.75
CA CYS A 467 15.45 -0.86 -21.20
C CYS A 467 14.40 -1.23 -22.27
N ILE A 468 13.23 -0.59 -22.22
CA ILE A 468 12.23 -0.62 -23.29
C ILE A 468 12.23 0.73 -24.02
N PHE A 469 12.54 0.69 -25.31
CA PHE A 469 12.39 1.81 -26.24
C PHE A 469 11.05 1.68 -26.96
N GLY A 470 10.04 2.35 -26.38
CA GLY A 470 8.65 2.34 -26.78
C GLY A 470 8.41 3.03 -28.11
N SER A 471 8.31 4.36 -28.15
CA SER A 471 7.99 5.11 -29.37
C SER A 471 8.79 6.39 -29.60
N THR A 472 8.74 6.87 -30.85
CA THR A 472 9.17 8.21 -31.28
C THR A 472 8.01 9.05 -31.84
N LEU A 473 8.11 10.37 -31.76
CA LEU A 473 7.22 11.35 -32.37
C LEU A 473 7.39 11.43 -33.89
N ALA A 474 8.61 11.21 -34.39
CA ALA A 474 8.95 11.12 -35.81
C ALA A 474 10.23 10.31 -36.01
N GLU A 475 10.68 10.14 -37.25
CA GLU A 475 11.93 9.44 -37.54
C GLU A 475 13.14 10.13 -36.89
N GLY A 476 13.74 9.46 -35.92
CA GLY A 476 14.90 9.92 -35.16
C GLY A 476 16.15 9.09 -35.44
N LYS A 477 17.16 9.30 -34.61
CA LYS A 477 18.47 8.68 -34.68
C LYS A 477 18.91 8.20 -33.30
N GLY A 478 19.81 7.22 -33.25
CA GLY A 478 20.29 6.68 -31.97
C GLY A 478 21.38 7.54 -31.37
N ILE A 479 22.63 7.07 -31.40
CA ILE A 479 23.76 7.66 -30.68
C ILE A 479 24.76 8.30 -31.64
N ARG A 480 24.96 9.61 -31.52
CA ARG A 480 26.03 10.36 -32.18
C ARG A 480 27.07 10.77 -31.14
N ALA A 481 28.11 9.95 -31.00
CA ALA A 481 29.20 10.13 -30.04
C ALA A 481 30.54 9.69 -30.65
N ASN A 482 31.61 9.67 -29.85
CA ASN A 482 32.89 9.06 -30.17
C ASN A 482 32.76 7.56 -30.52
N ASP A 483 33.79 6.98 -31.14
CA ASP A 483 33.77 5.57 -31.61
C ASP A 483 33.87 4.53 -30.47
N LYS A 484 33.31 4.83 -29.29
CA LYS A 484 33.22 3.89 -28.16
C LYS A 484 32.05 2.92 -28.34
N PRO A 485 32.17 1.66 -27.86
CA PRO A 485 31.05 0.72 -27.88
C PRO A 485 29.82 1.24 -27.16
N VAL A 486 28.66 0.86 -27.68
CA VAL A 486 27.38 0.95 -26.98
C VAL A 486 27.06 -0.46 -26.53
N GLU A 487 27.07 -0.70 -25.22
CA GLU A 487 26.79 -2.01 -24.64
C GLU A 487 25.29 -2.14 -24.35
N VAL A 488 24.66 -3.15 -24.95
CA VAL A 488 23.22 -3.39 -24.82
C VAL A 488 22.98 -4.78 -24.25
N THR A 489 22.22 -4.85 -23.15
CA THR A 489 21.84 -6.10 -22.49
C THR A 489 20.34 -6.11 -22.22
N ASN A 490 19.65 -7.20 -22.60
CA ASN A 490 18.23 -7.44 -22.31
C ASN A 490 17.34 -6.20 -22.57
N SER A 491 17.54 -5.49 -23.67
CA SER A 491 16.84 -4.24 -23.97
C SER A 491 16.10 -4.35 -25.29
N TYR A 492 14.88 -3.81 -25.33
CA TYR A 492 13.92 -4.04 -26.40
C TYR A 492 13.54 -2.75 -27.11
N ILE A 493 13.16 -2.87 -28.38
CA ILE A 493 12.67 -1.79 -29.21
C ILE A 493 11.36 -2.21 -29.88
N THR A 494 10.32 -1.39 -29.77
CA THR A 494 9.04 -1.64 -30.47
C THR A 494 9.05 -1.05 -31.88
N ASN A 495 8.08 -1.44 -32.71
CA ASN A 495 7.92 -0.89 -34.06
C ASN A 495 7.60 0.62 -34.10
N ASP A 496 7.12 1.19 -32.99
CA ASP A 496 6.82 2.63 -32.90
C ASP A 496 8.06 3.49 -32.63
N MET A 497 9.19 2.88 -32.25
CA MET A 497 10.48 3.56 -32.06
C MET A 497 11.24 3.61 -33.39
N LYS A 498 11.10 4.72 -34.12
CA LYS A 498 11.62 4.88 -35.49
C LYS A 498 13.03 5.46 -35.51
N ILE A 499 14.04 4.61 -35.38
CA ILE A 499 15.46 5.00 -35.48
C ILE A 499 16.04 4.68 -36.88
N THR A 500 16.27 5.71 -37.70
CA THR A 500 16.69 5.57 -39.11
C THR A 500 18.18 5.78 -39.35
N GLY A 501 18.88 6.46 -38.43
CA GLY A 501 20.33 6.68 -38.49
C GLY A 501 21.01 6.55 -37.12
N ASN A 502 22.34 6.43 -37.11
CA ASN A 502 23.11 6.26 -35.87
C ASN A 502 22.53 5.17 -34.95
N LYS A 503 22.17 4.03 -35.54
CA LYS A 503 21.38 2.99 -34.87
C LYS A 503 22.10 2.46 -33.63
N ILE A 504 21.32 2.10 -32.63
CA ILE A 504 21.78 1.33 -31.47
C ILE A 504 21.69 -0.14 -31.89
N ASN A 505 22.83 -0.82 -31.96
CA ASN A 505 22.87 -2.25 -32.28
C ASN A 505 22.43 -3.09 -31.07
N ASP A 506 22.12 -4.36 -31.31
CA ASP A 506 21.85 -5.38 -30.26
C ASP A 506 20.58 -5.15 -29.40
N LEU A 507 19.74 -4.16 -29.74
CA LEU A 507 18.38 -4.09 -29.24
C LEU A 507 17.53 -5.25 -29.77
N ILE A 508 16.77 -5.90 -28.90
CA ILE A 508 15.87 -6.99 -29.25
C ILE A 508 14.59 -6.41 -29.83
N THR A 509 14.25 -6.78 -31.06
CA THR A 509 13.01 -6.32 -31.70
C THR A 509 11.79 -6.96 -31.02
N TYR A 510 10.82 -6.12 -30.66
CA TYR A 510 9.46 -6.53 -30.35
C TYR A 510 8.58 -6.22 -31.57
N ASP A 511 7.96 -7.26 -32.15
CA ASP A 511 7.22 -7.17 -33.42
C ASP A 511 5.92 -6.34 -33.34
N GLY A 512 5.48 -5.95 -32.14
CA GLY A 512 4.33 -5.07 -31.92
C GLY A 512 4.71 -3.60 -31.74
N GLY A 513 3.69 -2.73 -31.64
CA GLY A 513 3.84 -1.35 -31.18
C GLY A 513 3.63 -1.20 -29.68
N GLU A 514 3.74 0.03 -29.16
CA GLU A 514 3.51 0.33 -27.74
C GLU A 514 2.10 -0.09 -27.30
N ALA A 515 1.08 0.12 -28.13
CA ALA A 515 -0.30 -0.24 -27.80
C ALA A 515 -0.54 -1.76 -27.75
N ASN A 516 0.38 -2.58 -28.25
CA ASN A 516 0.35 -4.03 -28.08
C ASN A 516 1.02 -4.46 -26.77
N LEU A 517 2.11 -3.77 -26.40
CA LEU A 517 2.92 -4.10 -25.23
C LEU A 517 2.32 -3.56 -23.92
N PHE A 518 1.80 -2.33 -23.96
CA PHE A 518 1.38 -1.55 -22.79
C PHE A 518 -0.13 -1.35 -22.73
N LYS A 519 -0.65 -1.20 -21.51
CA LYS A 519 -2.09 -1.08 -21.22
C LYS A 519 -2.74 0.15 -21.85
N ASP A 520 -2.19 1.34 -21.59
CA ASP A 520 -2.68 2.60 -22.17
C ASP A 520 -1.53 3.62 -22.31
N PRO A 521 -0.60 3.39 -23.24
CA PRO A 521 0.55 4.27 -23.44
C PRO A 521 0.16 5.68 -23.92
N ALA A 522 -1.06 5.87 -24.45
CA ALA A 522 -1.57 7.19 -24.80
C ALA A 522 -1.79 8.06 -23.54
N GLN A 523 -2.28 7.46 -22.46
CA GLN A 523 -2.43 8.07 -21.13
C GLN A 523 -1.23 7.85 -20.20
N TYR A 524 -0.09 7.42 -20.75
CA TYR A 524 1.15 7.15 -20.00
C TYR A 524 1.04 6.03 -18.95
N ASP A 525 0.07 5.10 -19.12
CA ASP A 525 0.03 3.83 -18.39
C ASP A 525 0.82 2.79 -19.18
N PHE A 526 2.08 2.61 -18.78
CA PHE A 526 2.99 1.66 -19.41
C PHE A 526 2.94 0.27 -18.76
N THR A 527 1.88 -0.07 -18.02
CA THR A 527 1.72 -1.42 -17.46
C THR A 527 1.83 -2.47 -18.57
N ILE A 528 2.75 -3.43 -18.42
CA ILE A 528 3.02 -4.44 -19.46
C ILE A 528 1.89 -5.47 -19.49
N ILE A 529 1.13 -5.51 -20.59
CA ILE A 529 -0.04 -6.39 -20.77
C ILE A 529 0.24 -7.61 -21.64
N ASP A 530 1.25 -7.55 -22.50
CA ASP A 530 1.59 -8.65 -23.39
C ASP A 530 2.28 -9.78 -22.62
N ASN A 531 1.56 -10.88 -22.42
CA ASN A 531 2.07 -12.07 -21.74
C ASN A 531 3.16 -12.81 -22.52
N SER A 532 3.28 -12.56 -23.83
CA SER A 532 4.31 -13.18 -24.68
C SER A 532 5.62 -12.40 -24.70
N PHE A 533 5.64 -11.17 -24.17
CA PHE A 533 6.84 -10.35 -24.10
C PHE A 533 7.87 -10.98 -23.15
N ALA A 534 9.01 -11.42 -23.69
CA ALA A 534 10.07 -12.09 -22.92
C ALA A 534 10.64 -11.21 -21.78
N GLY A 535 10.58 -9.89 -21.93
CA GLY A 535 11.03 -8.92 -20.94
C GLY A 535 10.02 -8.58 -19.84
N LYS A 536 8.84 -9.23 -19.78
CA LYS A 536 7.68 -8.78 -18.97
C LYS A 536 7.95 -8.54 -17.48
N THR A 537 8.91 -9.25 -16.89
CA THR A 537 9.23 -9.16 -15.45
C THR A 537 10.66 -8.73 -15.17
N ASN A 538 11.44 -8.37 -16.19
CA ASN A 538 12.87 -8.08 -16.04
C ASN A 538 13.40 -6.99 -17.00
N CYS A 539 12.54 -6.33 -17.77
CA CYS A 539 12.91 -5.25 -18.67
C CYS A 539 11.89 -4.11 -18.62
N GLY A 540 12.37 -2.88 -18.63
CA GLY A 540 11.59 -1.65 -18.47
C GLY A 540 11.69 -1.12 -17.03
N ASP A 541 11.00 -0.01 -16.79
CA ASP A 541 10.82 0.52 -15.44
C ASP A 541 9.96 -0.45 -14.60
N PRO A 542 10.49 -1.02 -13.50
CA PRO A 542 9.82 -2.08 -12.74
C PRO A 542 8.46 -1.70 -12.16
N LYS A 543 8.15 -0.41 -12.04
CA LYS A 543 6.81 0.03 -11.59
C LYS A 543 5.69 -0.42 -12.52
N TRP A 544 6.01 -0.76 -13.77
CA TRP A 544 5.05 -1.19 -14.78
C TRP A 544 4.91 -2.70 -14.94
N TYR A 545 5.67 -3.50 -14.17
CA TYR A 545 5.51 -4.94 -14.19
C TYR A 545 4.15 -5.30 -13.58
N MET A 546 3.35 -6.11 -14.27
CA MET A 546 2.14 -6.66 -13.65
C MET A 546 2.55 -7.51 -12.46
N LYS A 547 2.05 -7.14 -11.27
CA LYS A 547 2.22 -7.89 -10.03
C LYS A 547 1.25 -9.06 -9.95
#